data_AF-A0A800ARZ2-F1
#
_entry.id   AF-A0A800ARZ2-F1
#
_cell.length_a   1.000
_cell.length_b   1.000
_cell.length_c   1.000
_cell.angle_alpha   90.00
_cell.angle_beta   90.00
_cell.angle_gamma   90.00
#
_symmetry.space_group_name_H-M   'P 1'
#
loop_
_entity.id
_entity.type
_entity.pdbx_description
1 polymer ?
#
loop_
_entity_poly.entity_id
_entity_poly.type
_entity_poly.pdbx_seq_one_letter_code
_entity_poly.pdbx_strand_id
1 'polypeptide(L)' 'MKRDEMTKIVVHELEHIPRDVRGSEQNMLRAFYNARRRHDLALPKPMGRKSVLEWSVARLKQTWPDYEFRYDKSFFA' A
#
# COMPACT_ATOMS: atom_id res chain seq x y z
N MET A 1 1.44 -18.47 1.15
CA MET A 1 2.57 -17.96 0.34
C MET A 1 3.83 -17.93 1.20
N LYS A 2 5.03 -18.20 0.65
CA LYS A 2 6.27 -18.10 1.42
C LYS A 2 6.61 -16.62 1.70
N ARG A 3 7.34 -16.34 2.79
CA ARG A 3 7.67 -14.97 3.22
C ARG A 3 8.47 -14.18 2.18
N ASP A 4 9.37 -14.84 1.47
CA ASP A 4 10.22 -14.20 0.46
C ASP A 4 9.43 -13.83 -0.80
N GLU A 5 8.48 -14.67 -1.20
CA GLU A 5 7.58 -14.40 -2.32
C GLU A 5 6.69 -13.18 -2.03
N MET A 6 6.10 -13.13 -0.83
CA MET A 6 5.33 -11.96 -0.38
C MET A 6 6.19 -10.70 -0.37
N THR A 7 7.43 -10.82 0.10
CA THR A 7 8.34 -9.67 0.15
C THR A 7 8.67 -9.15 -1.25
N LYS A 8 8.94 -10.04 -2.22
CA LYS A 8 9.18 -9.65 -3.62
C LYS A 8 7.97 -8.92 -4.22
N ILE A 9 6.76 -9.48 -4.03
CA ILE A 9 5.52 -8.87 -4.54
C ILE A 9 5.34 -7.47 -3.96
N VAL A 10 5.40 -7.34 -2.63
CA VAL A 10 5.12 -6.05 -1.98
C VAL A 10 6.21 -5.02 -2.24
N VAL A 11 7.48 -5.42 -2.34
CA VAL A 11 8.57 -4.49 -2.71
C VAL A 11 8.33 -3.93 -4.10
N HIS A 12 7.97 -4.77 -5.07
CA HIS A 12 7.64 -4.32 -6.43
C HIS A 12 6.41 -3.40 -6.43
N GLU A 13 5.32 -3.77 -5.75
CA GLU A 13 4.13 -2.92 -5.64
C GLU A 13 4.45 -1.56 -4.97
N LEU A 14 5.40 -1.52 -4.03
CA LEU A 14 5.83 -0.29 -3.38
C LEU A 14 6.70 0.62 -4.27
N GLU A 15 7.24 0.15 -5.39
CA GLU A 15 7.91 1.02 -6.37
C GLU A 15 6.92 2.01 -7.01
N HIS A 16 5.64 1.62 -7.05
CA HIS A 16 4.52 2.39 -7.57
C HIS A 16 3.87 3.33 -6.55
N ILE A 17 4.42 3.43 -5.34
CA ILE A 17 3.99 4.39 -4.31
C ILE A 17 5.21 5.24 -3.93
N PRO A 18 5.36 6.48 -4.41
CA PRO A 18 6.59 7.25 -4.21
C PRO A 18 6.94 7.43 -2.73
N ARG A 19 8.24 7.52 -2.44
CA ARG A 19 8.74 7.99 -1.14
C ARG A 19 8.71 9.52 -1.10
N ASP A 20 8.69 10.05 0.11
CA ASP A 20 8.85 11.48 0.36
C ASP A 20 9.75 11.69 1.59
N VAL A 21 9.86 12.94 2.08
CA VAL A 21 10.65 13.29 3.27
C VAL A 21 10.35 12.36 4.45
N ARG A 22 11.38 12.06 5.25
CA ARG A 22 11.26 11.12 6.36
C ARG A 22 10.15 11.56 7.31
N GLY A 23 9.21 10.66 7.59
CA GLY A 23 8.07 10.92 8.47
C GLY A 23 6.84 11.54 7.79
N SER A 24 6.87 11.77 6.48
CA SER A 24 5.73 12.26 5.73
C SER A 24 4.53 11.31 5.75
N GLU A 25 3.35 11.87 5.55
CA GLU A 25 2.09 11.17 5.32
C GLU A 25 2.20 10.21 4.13
N GLN A 26 2.92 10.60 3.08
CA GLN A 26 3.21 9.72 1.94
C GLN A 26 3.96 8.44 2.36
N ASN A 27 4.94 8.54 3.26
CA ASN A 27 5.64 7.36 3.77
C ASN A 27 4.73 6.52 4.68
N MET A 28 3.73 7.13 5.33
CA MET A 28 2.70 6.40 6.07
C MET A 28 1.82 5.56 5.15
N LEU A 29 1.49 6.03 3.93
CA LEU A 29 0.80 5.20 2.93
C LEU A 29 1.62 3.95 2.59
N ARG A 30 2.92 4.09 2.34
CA ARG A 30 3.80 2.95 2.06
C ARG A 30 3.81 1.94 3.21
N ALA A 31 3.87 2.44 4.46
CA ALA A 31 3.85 1.58 5.64
C ALA A 31 2.51 0.84 5.82
N PHE A 32 1.39 1.55 5.72
CA PHE A 32 0.04 0.98 5.80
C PHE A 32 -0.21 -0.06 4.71
N TYR A 33 0.12 0.29 3.46
CA TYR A 33 0.00 -0.59 2.32
C TYR A 33 0.81 -1.87 2.53
N ASN A 34 2.10 -1.76 2.89
CA ASN A 34 2.97 -2.91 3.12
C ASN A 34 2.40 -3.87 4.18
N ALA A 35 1.96 -3.34 5.33
CA ALA A 35 1.39 -4.15 6.40
C ALA A 35 0.09 -4.84 5.95
N ARG A 36 -0.82 -4.08 5.33
CA ARG A 36 -2.11 -4.61 4.89
C ARG A 36 -1.97 -5.61 3.75
N ARG A 37 -1.07 -5.37 2.80
CA ARG A 37 -0.86 -6.23 1.64
C ARG A 37 -0.21 -7.55 2.00
N ARG A 38 0.75 -7.55 2.93
CA ARG A 38 1.31 -8.80 3.49
C ARG A 38 0.23 -9.65 4.15
N HIS A 39 -0.67 -9.03 4.91
CA HIS A 39 -1.81 -9.73 5.50
C HIS A 39 -2.76 -10.26 4.41
N ASP A 40 -3.07 -9.45 3.39
CA ASP A 40 -3.94 -9.84 2.28
C ASP A 40 -3.40 -11.06 1.50
N LEU A 41 -2.10 -11.10 1.21
CA LEU A 41 -1.43 -12.20 0.53
C LEU A 41 -1.38 -13.51 1.36
N ALA A 42 -1.61 -13.42 2.67
CA ALA A 42 -1.69 -14.59 3.54
C ALA A 42 -3.09 -15.22 3.57
N LEU A 43 -4.12 -14.53 3.04
CA LEU A 43 -5.49 -15.03 3.02
C LEU A 43 -5.69 -16.10 1.94
N PRO A 44 -6.60 -17.07 2.14
CA PRO A 44 -6.97 -18.04 1.10
C PRO A 44 -7.51 -17.40 -0.18
N LYS A 45 -8.15 -16.23 -0.04
CA LYS A 45 -8.68 -15.41 -1.13
C LYS A 45 -8.27 -13.95 -0.93
N PRO A 46 -7.13 -13.52 -1.48
CA PRO A 46 -6.68 -12.13 -1.39
C PRO A 46 -7.66 -11.18 -2.09
N MET A 47 -7.85 -9.99 -1.53
CA MET A 47 -8.65 -8.91 -2.11
C MET A 47 -7.96 -8.26 -3.30
N GLY A 48 -6.61 -8.31 -3.33
CA GLY A 48 -5.81 -7.77 -4.43
C GLY A 48 -5.25 -6.37 -4.15
N ARG A 49 -4.25 -5.99 -4.95
CA ARG A 49 -3.44 -4.79 -4.72
C ARG A 49 -4.25 -3.48 -4.72
N LYS A 50 -5.23 -3.37 -5.62
CA LYS A 50 -6.09 -2.19 -5.77
C LYS A 50 -6.93 -1.96 -4.53
N SER A 51 -7.69 -2.97 -4.11
CA SER A 51 -8.55 -2.88 -2.92
C SER A 51 -7.74 -2.63 -1.64
N VAL A 52 -6.54 -3.20 -1.53
CA VAL A 52 -5.63 -2.90 -0.42
C VAL A 52 -5.16 -1.43 -0.45
N LEU A 53 -4.84 -0.89 -1.63
CA LEU A 53 -4.45 0.51 -1.77
C LEU A 53 -5.60 1.45 -1.42
N GLU A 54 -6.78 1.23 -1.99
CA GLU A 54 -8.00 2.01 -1.73
C GLU A 54 -8.33 2.01 -0.24
N TRP A 55 -8.29 0.84 0.41
CA TRP A 55 -8.50 0.73 1.85
C TRP A 55 -7.44 1.51 2.65
N SER A 56 -6.17 1.43 2.23
CA SER A 56 -5.08 2.14 2.91
C SER A 56 -5.23 3.65 2.80
N VAL A 57 -5.55 4.16 1.61
CA VAL A 57 -5.81 5.60 1.38
C VAL A 57 -7.04 6.05 2.17
N ALA A 58 -8.14 5.29 2.12
CA ALA A 58 -9.36 5.62 2.87
C ALA A 58 -9.10 5.68 4.39
N ARG A 59 -8.31 4.74 4.92
CA ARG A 59 -7.94 4.73 6.34
C ARG A 59 -7.09 5.94 6.71
N LEU A 60 -6.13 6.32 5.86
CA LEU A 60 -5.26 7.46 6.14
C LEU A 60 -5.96 8.81 5.94
N LYS A 61 -6.93 8.90 5.03
CA LYS A 61 -7.80 10.07 4.87
C LYS A 61 -8.67 10.36 6.10
N GLN A 62 -8.90 9.38 6.99
CA GLN A 62 -9.54 9.64 8.29
C GLN A 62 -8.65 10.46 9.22
N THR A 63 -7.33 10.40 9.04
CA THR A 63 -6.33 11.14 9.83
C THR A 63 -5.90 12.42 9.12
N TRP A 64 -5.70 12.35 7.80
CA TRP A 64 -5.24 13.45 6.96
C TRP A 64 -6.21 13.67 5.78
N PRO A 65 -7.39 14.25 6.04
CA PRO A 65 -8.45 14.38 5.02
C PRO A 65 -8.03 15.22 3.82
N ASP A 66 -7.20 16.25 4.05
CA ASP A 66 -6.77 17.18 3.01
C ASP A 66 -5.50 16.73 2.28
N TYR A 67 -4.80 15.70 2.78
CA TYR A 67 -3.54 15.25 2.19
C TYR A 67 -3.76 14.44 0.91
N GLU A 68 -3.12 14.83 -0.19
CA GLU A 68 -3.19 14.11 -1.46
C GLU A 68 -2.10 13.03 -1.56
N PHE A 69 -2.46 11.79 -1.26
CA PHE A 69 -1.57 10.65 -1.41
C PHE A 69 -1.27 10.36 -2.88
N ARG A 70 0.01 10.12 -3.17
CA ARG A 70 0.52 9.84 -4.52
C ARG A 70 0.75 8.35 -4.72
N TYR A 71 0.37 7.84 -5.89
CA TYR A 71 0.60 6.47 -6.33
C TYR A 71 0.35 6.35 -7.85
N ASP A 72 0.91 5.32 -8.48
CA ASP A 72 0.71 5.02 -9.90
C ASP A 72 -0.69 4.44 -10.14
N LYS A 73 -1.62 5.31 -10.58
CA LYS A 73 -3.00 4.91 -10.83
C LYS A 73 -3.12 3.83 -11.92
N SER A 74 -2.22 3.79 -12.90
CA SER A 74 -2.25 2.81 -13.98
C SER A 74 -1.85 1.42 -13.51
N PHE A 75 -0.86 1.33 -12.61
CA PHE A 75 -0.48 0.05 -12.01
C PHE A 75 -1.56 -0.52 -11.08
N PHE A 76 -2.25 0.35 -10.34
CA PHE A 76 -3.31 -0.02 -9.39
C PHE A 76 -4.74 0.02 -9.97
N ALA A 77 -4.90 0.25 -11.28
CA ALA A 77 -6.20 0.28 -11.96
C ALA A 77 -6.94 -1.06 -11.92
#